data_AF-A0A0N1P4N0-F1
#
_entry.id   AF-A0A0N1P4N0-F1
#
_cell.length_a   1.000
_cell.length_b   1.000
_cell.length_c   1.000
_cell.angle_alpha   90.00
_cell.angle_beta   90.00
_cell.angle_gamma   90.00
#
_symmetry.space_group_name_H-M   'P 1'
#
loop_
_entity.id
_entity.type
_entity.pdbx_description
1 polymer ?
#
loop_
_entity_poly.entity_id
_entity_poly.type
_entity_poly.pdbx_seq_one_letter_code
_entity_poly.pdbx_strand_id
1 'polypeptide(L)'
;MPAEAYFKVLESLVKNDGRLLKPETVERYVFTPQLVDEKDKLGSTLAQSMRNSFLKDPGGRMMSGGLPLPSDAGEEHDEVEYNHSLLGALSRRKGEEKWALHWGGAPNIQWFVDPGQGVAGLFAAQVLPPADGLMLDLAVEFRKAAVKDLGKDAA
;
A
#
# COMPACT_ATOMS: atom_id res chain seq x y z
N MET A 1 3.91 13.99 -14.66
CA MET A 1 2.70 13.43 -15.32
C MET A 1 1.48 13.99 -14.60
N PRO A 2 0.42 14.41 -15.30
CA PRO A 2 -0.83 14.87 -14.68
C PRO A 2 -1.48 13.79 -13.81
N ALA A 3 -2.20 14.20 -12.76
CA ALA A 3 -2.82 13.28 -11.81
C ALA A 3 -3.84 12.35 -12.48
N GLU A 4 -4.63 12.87 -13.41
CA GLU A 4 -5.65 12.14 -14.15
C GLU A 4 -5.03 11.06 -15.04
N ALA A 5 -3.87 11.35 -15.64
CA ALA A 5 -3.14 10.39 -16.47
C ALA A 5 -2.57 9.25 -15.61
N TYR A 6 -2.05 9.55 -14.43
CA TYR A 6 -1.57 8.52 -13.50
C TYR A 6 -2.73 7.69 -12.94
N PHE A 7 -3.86 8.33 -12.63
CA PHE A 7 -5.02 7.63 -12.08
C PHE A 7 -5.58 6.56 -13.04
N LYS A 8 -5.50 6.77 -14.37
CA LYS A 8 -5.86 5.73 -15.35
C LYS A 8 -5.05 4.44 -15.19
N VAL A 9 -3.80 4.52 -14.70
CA VAL A 9 -2.99 3.34 -14.41
C VAL A 9 -3.59 2.59 -13.23
N LEU A 10 -3.88 3.30 -12.14
CA LEU A 10 -4.47 2.72 -10.93
C LEU A 10 -5.87 2.14 -11.21
N GLU A 11 -6.66 2.84 -12.04
CA GLU A 11 -7.98 2.38 -12.50
C GLU A 11 -7.90 1.08 -13.29
N SER A 12 -6.96 0.96 -14.24
CA SER A 12 -6.76 -0.29 -15.00
C SER A 12 -6.35 -1.45 -14.09
N LEU A 13 -5.49 -1.20 -13.10
CA LEU A 13 -5.08 -2.20 -12.12
C LEU A 13 -6.23 -2.66 -11.22
N VAL A 14 -7.05 -1.74 -10.69
CA VAL A 14 -8.17 -2.11 -9.80
C VAL A 14 -9.29 -2.85 -10.54
N LYS A 15 -9.53 -2.49 -11.81
CA LYS A 15 -10.51 -3.18 -12.67
C LYS A 15 -9.98 -4.51 -13.21
N ASN A 16 -8.67 -4.73 -13.13
CA ASN A 16 -7.98 -5.84 -13.77
C ASN A 16 -8.40 -6.02 -15.25
N ASP A 17 -8.46 -4.92 -15.99
CA ASP A 17 -9.17 -4.84 -17.29
C ASP A 17 -8.35 -5.33 -18.50
N GLY A 18 -7.16 -5.86 -18.28
CA GLY A 18 -6.30 -6.37 -19.35
C GLY A 18 -5.60 -5.31 -20.20
N ARG A 19 -5.79 -4.00 -19.94
CA ARG A 19 -5.24 -2.93 -20.80
C ARG A 19 -3.75 -2.73 -20.62
N LEU A 20 -3.26 -2.83 -19.39
CA LEU A 20 -1.83 -2.66 -19.08
C LEU A 20 -1.08 -3.99 -18.99
N LEU A 21 -1.68 -4.97 -18.34
CA LEU A 21 -1.11 -6.29 -18.08
C LEU A 21 -2.20 -7.34 -18.27
N LYS A 22 -1.79 -8.58 -18.58
CA LYS A 22 -2.73 -9.71 -18.58
C LYS A 22 -3.34 -9.88 -17.18
N PRO A 23 -4.64 -10.23 -17.05
CA PRO A 23 -5.27 -10.37 -15.75
C PRO A 23 -4.55 -11.31 -14.79
N GLU A 24 -4.00 -12.41 -15.30
CA GLU A 24 -3.27 -13.41 -14.50
C GLU A 24 -1.93 -12.85 -14.00
N THR A 25 -1.35 -11.88 -14.70
CA THR A 25 -0.12 -11.19 -14.26
C THR A 25 -0.41 -10.25 -13.10
N VAL A 26 -1.54 -9.53 -13.15
CA VAL A 26 -1.98 -8.66 -12.07
C VAL A 26 -2.23 -9.48 -10.80
N GLU A 27 -3.02 -10.54 -10.92
CA GLU A 27 -3.32 -11.43 -9.79
C GLU A 27 -2.04 -12.02 -9.16
N ARG A 28 -1.13 -12.52 -9.98
CA ARG A 28 0.06 -13.23 -9.50
C ARG A 28 1.16 -12.33 -8.94
N TYR A 29 1.33 -11.10 -9.44
CA TYR A 29 2.53 -10.30 -9.16
C TYR A 29 2.26 -8.91 -8.59
N VAL A 30 1.06 -8.37 -8.77
CA VAL A 30 0.72 -7.01 -8.30
C VAL A 30 0.17 -7.05 -6.88
N PHE A 31 -0.72 -8.00 -6.58
CA PHE A 31 -1.39 -8.09 -5.27
C PHE A 31 -0.96 -9.31 -4.44
N THR A 32 0.09 -10.02 -4.86
CA THR A 32 0.61 -11.18 -4.14
C THR A 32 1.94 -10.82 -3.44
N PRO A 33 2.10 -11.12 -2.13
CA PRO A 33 3.37 -11.06 -1.42
C PRO A 33 4.52 -11.71 -2.18
N GLN A 34 5.61 -10.98 -2.41
CA GLN A 34 6.82 -11.50 -3.06
C GLN A 34 7.97 -11.69 -2.07
N LEU A 35 7.86 -11.14 -0.85
CA LEU A 35 8.75 -11.48 0.26
C LEU A 35 8.15 -12.70 0.96
N VAL A 36 8.29 -13.87 0.32
CA VAL A 36 7.68 -15.13 0.77
C VAL A 36 8.52 -15.83 1.84
N ASP A 37 7.81 -16.28 2.87
CA ASP A 37 8.35 -16.86 4.08
C ASP A 37 8.51 -18.37 3.96
N GLU A 38 9.74 -18.80 3.73
CA GLU A 38 10.22 -20.03 4.33
C GLU A 38 11.33 -19.68 5.29
N LYS A 39 11.31 -20.31 6.47
CA LYS A 39 12.31 -20.07 7.52
C LYS A 39 13.73 -20.20 6.93
N ASP A 40 14.57 -19.23 7.25
CA ASP A 40 15.97 -19.12 6.78
C ASP A 40 16.14 -18.88 5.26
N LYS A 41 15.09 -18.44 4.56
CA LYS A 41 15.20 -17.97 3.17
C LYS A 41 15.32 -16.46 3.08
N LEU A 42 15.85 -16.01 1.94
CA LEU A 42 16.03 -14.59 1.62
C LEU A 42 14.74 -13.79 1.78
N GLY A 43 13.58 -14.37 1.44
CA GLY A 43 12.27 -13.72 1.56
C GLY A 43 11.94 -13.32 3.00
N SER A 44 12.12 -14.22 3.97
CA SER A 44 11.85 -13.92 5.38
C SER A 44 12.83 -12.88 5.95
N THR A 45 14.10 -12.95 5.55
CA THR A 45 15.09 -11.92 5.94
C THR A 45 14.74 -10.54 5.37
N LEU A 46 14.27 -10.48 4.12
CA LEU A 46 13.86 -9.22 3.49
C LEU A 46 12.55 -8.68 4.10
N ALA A 47 11.58 -9.52 4.40
CA ALA A 47 10.35 -9.12 5.08
C ALA A 47 10.66 -8.51 6.46
N GLN A 48 11.52 -9.17 7.25
CA GLN A 48 11.95 -8.66 8.55
C GLN A 48 12.78 -7.37 8.43
N SER A 49 13.62 -7.25 7.39
CA SER A 49 14.36 -6.02 7.11
C SER A 49 13.41 -4.86 6.78
N MET A 50 12.42 -5.09 5.91
CA MET A 50 11.40 -4.10 5.56
C MET A 50 10.61 -3.65 6.80
N ARG A 51 10.18 -4.61 7.63
CA ARG A 51 9.51 -4.33 8.91
C ARG A 51 10.37 -3.43 9.80
N ASN A 52 11.65 -3.78 9.96
CA ASN A 52 12.59 -3.00 10.76
C ASN A 52 12.80 -1.59 10.21
N SER A 53 12.85 -1.43 8.88
CA SER A 53 12.93 -0.10 8.25
C SER A 53 11.68 0.73 8.55
N PHE A 54 10.49 0.17 8.49
CA PHE A 54 9.26 0.91 8.78
C PHE A 54 9.20 1.36 10.25
N LEU A 55 9.68 0.51 11.16
CA LEU A 55 9.70 0.77 12.59
C LEU A 55 10.74 1.83 12.99
N LYS A 56 11.96 1.76 12.44
CA LYS A 56 13.12 2.49 12.96
C LYS A 56 13.52 3.72 12.14
N ASP A 57 13.16 3.77 10.85
CA ASP A 57 13.53 4.88 9.98
C ASP A 57 12.58 6.07 10.19
N PRO A 58 13.06 7.32 10.31
CA PRO A 58 12.21 8.52 10.27
C PRO A 58 11.25 8.57 9.08
N GLY A 59 11.61 7.96 7.95
CA GLY A 59 10.77 7.82 6.74
C GLY A 59 9.81 6.63 6.78
N GLY A 60 9.81 5.81 7.83
CA GLY A 60 9.01 4.59 7.92
C GLY A 60 7.51 4.84 7.71
N ARG A 61 7.00 5.96 8.23
CA ARG A 61 5.60 6.36 8.05
C ARG A 61 5.26 6.73 6.60
N MET A 62 6.21 7.27 5.86
CA MET A 62 6.03 7.48 4.42
C MET A 62 6.00 6.15 3.66
N MET A 63 6.85 5.20 4.04
CA MET A 63 6.95 3.89 3.41
C MET A 63 5.71 3.00 3.67
N SER A 64 5.07 3.14 4.83
CA SER A 64 3.78 2.50 5.13
C SER A 64 2.58 3.21 4.48
N GLY A 65 2.79 4.32 3.77
CA GLY A 65 1.71 5.15 3.22
C GLY A 65 0.85 5.84 4.29
N GLY A 66 1.45 6.16 5.44
CA GLY A 66 0.80 6.79 6.59
C GLY A 66 0.13 5.80 7.56
N LEU A 67 0.02 4.53 7.18
CA LEU A 67 -0.62 3.47 7.96
C LEU A 67 0.15 3.16 9.27
N PRO A 68 -0.53 2.55 10.27
CA PRO A 68 0.09 2.19 11.55
C PRO A 68 1.39 1.40 11.37
N LEU A 69 2.46 1.87 11.99
CA LEU A 69 3.75 1.21 11.90
C LEU A 69 3.75 -0.12 12.67
N PRO A 70 4.60 -1.09 12.27
CA PRO A 70 4.99 -2.21 13.10
C PRO A 70 5.21 -1.83 14.56
N SER A 71 4.75 -2.67 15.49
CA SER A 71 5.01 -2.56 16.92
C SER A 71 6.34 -3.21 17.29
N ASP A 72 7.03 -2.60 18.26
CA ASP A 72 8.18 -3.19 18.97
C ASP A 72 7.78 -4.41 19.82
N ALA A 73 6.48 -4.58 20.11
CA ALA A 73 5.97 -5.70 20.91
C ALA A 73 5.89 -7.03 20.15
N GLY A 74 6.12 -7.03 18.84
CA GLY A 74 6.03 -8.23 17.99
C GLY A 74 4.90 -8.16 16.96
N GLU A 75 5.00 -8.98 15.91
CA GLU A 75 4.04 -9.02 14.80
C GLU A 75 2.63 -9.38 15.26
N GLU A 76 2.49 -10.21 16.29
CA GLU A 76 1.22 -10.62 16.90
C GLU A 76 0.39 -9.43 17.42
N HIS A 77 1.04 -8.32 17.77
CA HIS A 77 0.40 -7.11 18.27
C HIS A 77 0.01 -6.10 17.19
N ASP A 78 0.42 -6.30 15.94
CA ASP A 78 0.08 -5.38 14.86
C ASP A 78 -1.34 -5.56 14.37
N GLU A 79 -1.99 -4.47 13.99
CA GLU A 79 -3.30 -4.50 13.31
C GLU A 79 -3.18 -4.68 11.79
N VAL A 80 -2.03 -4.27 11.23
CA VAL A 80 -1.77 -4.25 9.79
C VAL A 80 -0.57 -5.12 9.50
N GLU A 81 -0.75 -6.02 8.53
CA GLU A 81 0.34 -6.82 7.98
C GLU A 81 0.94 -6.09 6.77
N TYR A 82 2.25 -6.19 6.60
CA TYR A 82 2.98 -5.58 5.48
C TYR A 82 3.77 -6.61 4.70
N ASN A 83 3.81 -6.45 3.39
CA ASN A 83 4.72 -7.17 2.51
C ASN A 83 5.12 -6.26 1.33
N HIS A 84 5.75 -6.81 0.30
CA HIS A 84 6.07 -6.08 -0.92
C HIS A 84 5.73 -6.94 -2.15
N SER A 85 5.15 -6.30 -3.16
CA SER A 85 4.87 -6.90 -4.47
C SER A 85 5.99 -6.59 -5.47
N LEU A 86 5.79 -6.82 -6.77
CA LEU A 86 6.71 -6.28 -7.78
C LEU A 86 6.52 -4.78 -8.06
N LEU A 87 5.47 -4.15 -7.52
CA LEU A 87 5.12 -2.75 -7.83
C LEU A 87 5.24 -1.80 -6.63
N GLY A 88 5.22 -2.31 -5.41
CA GLY A 88 5.23 -1.48 -4.20
C GLY A 88 4.83 -2.26 -2.96
N ALA A 89 4.67 -1.53 -1.85
CA ALA A 89 4.26 -2.09 -0.57
C ALA A 89 2.85 -2.68 -0.65
N LEU A 90 2.68 -3.79 0.05
CA LEU A 90 1.39 -4.41 0.28
C LEU A 90 1.01 -4.21 1.74
N SER A 91 -0.27 -3.91 1.98
CA SER A 91 -0.87 -3.80 3.30
C SER A 91 -2.21 -4.51 3.34
N ARG A 92 -2.55 -5.09 4.47
CA ARG A 92 -3.92 -5.55 4.77
C ARG A 92 -4.15 -5.52 6.28
N ARG A 93 -5.40 -5.39 6.71
CA ARG A 93 -5.71 -5.63 8.13
C ARG A 93 -5.60 -7.12 8.41
N LYS A 94 -5.17 -7.49 9.62
CA LYS A 94 -5.19 -8.89 10.03
C LYS A 94 -6.59 -9.48 9.87
N GLY A 95 -6.66 -10.64 9.23
CA GLY A 95 -7.92 -11.33 8.93
C GLY A 95 -8.52 -10.99 7.57
N GLU A 96 -8.04 -9.96 6.88
CA GLU A 96 -8.42 -9.71 5.48
C GLU A 96 -7.68 -10.69 4.55
N GLU A 97 -8.38 -11.23 3.55
CA GLU A 97 -7.76 -12.15 2.59
C GLU A 97 -6.90 -11.41 1.56
N LYS A 98 -7.39 -10.27 1.06
CA LYS A 98 -6.77 -9.55 -0.05
C LYS A 98 -5.79 -8.49 0.44
N TRP A 99 -4.68 -8.39 -0.27
CA TRP A 99 -3.70 -7.33 -0.08
C TRP A 99 -4.04 -6.10 -0.92
N ALA A 100 -3.89 -4.93 -0.32
CA ALA A 100 -3.95 -3.65 -1.02
C ALA A 100 -2.52 -3.17 -1.34
N LEU A 101 -2.30 -2.78 -2.59
CA LEU A 101 -1.05 -2.19 -3.06
C LEU A 101 -1.01 -0.70 -2.73
N HIS A 102 0.13 -0.20 -2.28
CA HIS A 102 0.33 1.24 -2.12
C HIS A 102 1.80 1.64 -2.29
N TRP A 103 2.00 2.90 -2.62
CA TRP A 103 3.31 3.55 -2.59
C TRP A 103 3.13 5.07 -2.56
N GLY A 104 4.24 5.80 -2.68
CA GLY A 104 4.21 7.25 -2.68
C GLY A 104 5.30 7.88 -3.53
N GLY A 105 5.38 9.20 -3.41
CA GLY A 105 6.40 10.03 -4.02
C GLY A 105 6.83 11.14 -3.07
N ALA A 106 8.09 11.57 -3.20
CA ALA A 106 8.72 12.54 -2.30
C ALA A 106 7.89 13.81 -2.02
N PRO A 107 7.16 14.42 -2.99
CA PRO A 107 6.31 15.59 -2.74
C PRO A 107 4.98 15.29 -2.01
N ASN A 108 5.04 14.47 -0.95
CA ASN A 108 3.89 13.97 -0.19
C ASN A 108 2.76 13.43 -1.09
N ILE A 109 3.15 12.60 -2.06
CA ILE A 109 2.20 11.87 -2.91
C ILE A 109 2.00 10.50 -2.29
N GLN A 110 0.75 10.04 -2.21
CA GLN A 110 0.38 8.69 -1.78
C GLN A 110 -0.66 8.13 -2.73
N TRP A 111 -0.53 6.86 -3.10
CA TRP A 111 -1.52 6.18 -3.92
C TRP A 111 -1.73 4.75 -3.42
N PHE A 112 -2.93 4.23 -3.66
CA PHE A 112 -3.28 2.87 -3.30
C PHE A 112 -4.23 2.23 -4.32
N VAL A 113 -4.21 0.91 -4.37
CA VAL A 113 -5.12 0.07 -5.14
C VAL A 113 -5.58 -1.08 -4.23
N ASP A 114 -6.87 -1.12 -3.94
CA ASP A 114 -7.49 -2.13 -3.07
C ASP A 114 -8.47 -2.99 -3.89
N PRO A 115 -8.06 -4.20 -4.34
CA PRO A 115 -8.95 -5.12 -5.05
C PRO A 115 -9.94 -5.84 -4.11
N GLY A 116 -9.73 -5.75 -2.80
CA GLY A 116 -10.68 -6.18 -1.77
C GLY A 116 -11.92 -5.30 -1.79
N GLN A 117 -11.70 -3.99 -1.89
CA GLN A 117 -12.76 -2.97 -1.87
C GLN A 117 -13.15 -2.46 -3.27
N GLY A 118 -12.40 -2.80 -4.31
CA GLY A 118 -12.66 -2.32 -5.68
C GLY A 118 -12.37 -0.82 -5.85
N VAL A 119 -11.54 -0.25 -4.99
CA VAL A 119 -11.24 1.19 -4.95
C VAL A 119 -9.75 1.42 -5.16
N ALA A 120 -9.43 2.48 -5.91
CA ALA A 120 -8.08 3.01 -6.01
C ALA A 120 -8.10 4.52 -5.72
N GLY A 121 -6.99 5.06 -5.23
CA GLY A 121 -6.88 6.46 -4.86
C GLY A 121 -5.51 7.04 -5.15
N LEU A 122 -5.49 8.34 -5.45
CA LEU A 122 -4.29 9.14 -5.63
C LEU A 122 -4.45 10.44 -4.83
N PHE A 123 -3.64 10.60 -3.79
CA PHE A 123 -3.47 11.83 -3.05
C PHE A 123 -2.16 12.50 -3.49
N ALA A 124 -2.22 13.68 -4.11
CA ALA A 124 -1.08 14.32 -4.74
C ALA A 124 -0.88 15.76 -4.25
N ALA A 125 -0.24 15.93 -3.08
CA ALA A 125 -0.12 17.22 -2.40
C ALA A 125 0.89 18.20 -3.05
N GLN A 126 1.95 17.71 -3.70
CA GLN A 126 3.05 18.55 -4.22
C GLN A 126 3.75 19.39 -3.13
N VAL A 127 3.89 18.84 -1.93
CA VAL A 127 4.47 19.52 -0.77
C VAL A 127 5.81 18.87 -0.39
N LEU A 128 6.81 19.66 -0.06
CA LEU A 128 8.09 19.23 0.52
C LEU A 128 8.28 19.87 1.92
N PRO A 129 9.05 19.25 2.83
CA PRO A 129 9.83 18.02 2.67
C PRO A 129 8.98 16.74 2.61
N PRO A 130 9.53 15.60 2.15
CA PRO A 130 8.85 14.31 2.21
C PRO A 130 8.52 13.90 3.64
N ALA A 131 7.56 12.99 3.79
CA ALA A 131 7.13 12.46 5.08
C ALA A 131 6.59 13.53 6.05
N ASP A 132 5.95 14.57 5.50
CA ASP A 132 5.26 15.55 6.33
C ASP A 132 4.10 14.86 7.07
N GLY A 133 4.09 15.00 8.40
CA GLY A 133 3.16 14.26 9.26
C GLY A 133 1.69 14.58 8.96
N LEU A 134 1.37 15.85 8.71
CA LEU A 134 0.02 16.29 8.39
C LEU A 134 -0.41 15.77 7.01
N MET A 135 0.47 15.80 6.01
CA MET A 135 0.14 15.25 4.70
C MET A 135 -0.09 13.74 4.74
N LEU A 136 0.68 13.00 5.56
CA LEU A 136 0.46 11.57 5.77
C LEU A 136 -0.87 11.29 6.49
N ASP A 137 -1.23 12.09 7.50
CA ASP A 137 -2.54 11.99 8.17
C ASP A 137 -3.68 12.21 7.17
N LEU A 138 -3.59 13.27 6.37
CA LEU A 138 -4.58 13.58 5.34
C LEU A 138 -4.69 12.49 4.27
N ALA A 139 -3.57 11.90 3.84
CA ALA A 139 -3.57 10.80 2.88
C ALA A 139 -4.27 9.54 3.44
N VAL A 140 -4.09 9.26 4.74
CA VAL A 140 -4.77 8.15 5.43
C VAL A 140 -6.25 8.41 5.56
N GLU A 141 -6.66 9.61 5.97
CA GLU A 141 -8.07 9.98 6.07
C GLU A 141 -8.75 9.98 4.69
N PHE A 142 -8.07 10.47 3.65
CA PHE A 142 -8.52 10.35 2.27
C PHE A 142 -8.75 8.87 1.87
N ARG A 143 -7.80 7.98 2.15
CA ARG A 143 -7.94 6.55 1.84
C ARG A 143 -9.12 5.93 2.59
N LYS A 144 -9.29 6.21 3.87
CA LYS A 144 -10.42 5.71 4.68
C LYS A 144 -11.76 6.19 4.13
N ALA A 145 -11.87 7.48 3.80
CA ALA A 145 -13.08 8.05 3.22
C ALA A 145 -13.40 7.43 1.86
N ALA A 146 -12.41 7.29 0.98
CA ALA A 146 -12.59 6.67 -0.32
C ALA A 146 -13.07 5.21 -0.22
N VAL A 147 -12.49 4.41 0.69
CA VAL A 147 -12.95 3.03 0.92
C VAL A 147 -14.35 3.00 1.51
N LYS A 148 -14.66 3.85 2.49
CA LYS A 148 -15.98 3.90 3.13
C LYS A 148 -17.08 4.30 2.14
N ASP A 149 -16.83 5.31 1.32
CA ASP A 149 -17.86 5.95 0.51
C ASP A 149 -17.97 5.36 -0.90
N LEU A 150 -16.94 4.64 -1.38
CA LEU A 150 -16.88 4.06 -2.74
C LEU A 150 -16.56 2.56 -2.76
N GLY A 151 -16.28 1.95 -1.61
CA GLY A 151 -15.96 0.53 -1.49
C GLY A 151 -17.17 -0.39 -1.70
N LYS A 152 -16.93 -1.70 -1.63
CA LYS A 152 -17.98 -2.71 -1.86
C LYS A 152 -19.12 -2.64 -0.86
N ASP A 153 -18.84 -2.16 0.35
CA ASP A 153 -19.81 -2.04 1.44
C ASP A 153 -20.34 -0.61 1.59
N ALA A 154 -20.11 0.27 0.60
CA ALA A 154 -20.66 1.63 0.61
C ALA A 154 -22.21 1.56 0.61
N ALA A 155 -22.82 2.30 1.53
CA ALA A 155 -24.27 2.36 1.75
C ALA A 155 -25.01 3.13 0.65
#